data_AF-A0A2S4AH95-F1
#
_entry.id   AF-A0A2S4AH95-F1
#
_cell.length_a   1.000
_cell.length_b   1.000
_cell.length_c   1.000
_cell.angle_alpha   90.00
_cell.angle_beta   90.00
_cell.angle_gamma   90.00
#
_symmetry.space_group_name_H-M   'P 1'
#
loop_
_entity.id
_entity.type
_entity.pdbx_description
1 polymer ?
#
loop_
_entity_poly.entity_id
_entity_poly.type
_entity_poly.pdbx_seq_one_letter_code
_entity_poly.pdbx_strand_id
1 'polypeptide(L)'
;MSGVVAVQVCTGWAYTPDGLMQCQHIEWRSAYLIPPEAAGYVDILVNGGFSPEAFGIGVAGVLGVFATGLIVGWFASLLRKAK
;
A
#
# COMPACT_ATOMS: atom_id res chain seq x y z
N MET A 1 -15.60 2.03 5.58
CA MET A 1 -16.75 2.82 5.09
C MET A 1 -16.20 4.10 4.49
N SER A 2 -16.06 4.16 3.17
CA SER A 2 -15.60 5.35 2.47
C SER A 2 -16.80 6.28 2.30
N GLY A 3 -17.01 7.15 3.28
CA GLY A 3 -18.09 8.13 3.24
C GLY A 3 -17.68 9.30 2.34
N VAL A 4 -18.53 9.65 1.40
CA VAL A 4 -18.44 10.96 0.74
C VAL A 4 -18.59 12.02 1.83
N VAL A 5 -17.62 12.91 1.96
CA VAL A 5 -17.64 14.00 2.92
C VAL A 5 -17.51 15.34 2.21
N ALA A 6 -18.05 16.39 2.83
CA ALA A 6 -17.85 17.75 2.37
C ALA A 6 -16.49 18.26 2.86
N VAL A 7 -15.63 18.69 1.94
CA VAL A 7 -14.34 19.33 2.23
C VAL A 7 -14.34 20.75 1.66
N GLN A 8 -13.71 21.68 2.37
CA GLN A 8 -13.46 23.02 1.85
C GLN A 8 -12.27 23.00 0.92
N VAL A 9 -12.49 23.48 -0.31
CA VAL A 9 -11.47 23.57 -1.34
C VAL A 9 -11.37 25.00 -1.81
N CYS A 10 -10.13 25.49 -1.92
CA CYS A 10 -9.89 26.78 -2.55
C CYS A 10 -10.05 26.66 -4.07
N THR A 11 -10.95 27.45 -4.66
CA THR A 11 -11.20 27.46 -6.11
C THR A 11 -10.68 28.70 -6.81
N GLY A 12 -10.36 29.75 -6.05
CA GLY A 12 -9.79 30.98 -6.57
C GLY A 12 -8.52 31.36 -5.80
N TRP A 13 -7.41 31.49 -6.51
CA TRP A 13 -6.11 31.90 -5.96
C TRP A 13 -5.72 33.25 -6.54
N ALA A 14 -5.14 34.11 -5.70
CA ALA A 14 -4.54 35.37 -6.14
C ALA A 14 -3.22 35.62 -5.42
N TYR A 15 -2.33 36.35 -6.07
CA TYR A 15 -1.09 36.80 -5.45
C TYR A 15 -1.33 38.10 -4.66
N THR A 16 -0.80 38.17 -3.45
CA THR A 16 -0.72 39.42 -2.69
C THR A 16 0.34 40.35 -3.31
N PRO A 17 0.32 41.64 -2.99
CA PRO A 17 1.38 42.58 -3.42
C PRO A 17 2.79 42.13 -3.00
N ASP A 18 2.89 41.35 -1.93
CA ASP A 18 4.14 40.77 -1.41
C ASP A 18 4.54 39.47 -2.12
N GLY A 19 3.80 39.05 -3.15
CA GLY A 19 4.07 37.85 -3.95
C GLY A 19 3.61 36.54 -3.31
N LEU A 20 2.86 36.58 -2.20
CA LEU A 20 2.35 35.38 -1.55
C LEU A 20 1.05 34.92 -2.22
N MET A 21 0.90 33.62 -2.45
CA MET A 21 -0.36 33.08 -2.98
C MET A 21 -1.39 32.97 -1.84
N GLN A 22 -2.52 33.65 -1.98
CA GLN A 22 -3.62 33.62 -1.01
C GLN A 22 -4.90 33.08 -1.67
N CYS A 23 -5.61 32.24 -0.92
CA CYS A 23 -6.92 31.76 -1.34
C CYS A 23 -7.95 32.89 -1.22
N GLN A 24 -8.65 33.21 -2.31
CA GLN A 24 -9.73 34.21 -2.33
C GLN A 24 -11.12 33.60 -2.24
N HIS A 25 -11.33 32.40 -2.80
CA HIS A 25 -12.66 31.79 -2.89
C HIS A 25 -12.59 30.35 -2.38
N ILE A 26 -13.43 30.04 -1.39
CA ILE A 26 -13.54 28.72 -0.78
C ILE A 26 -14.93 28.16 -1.11
N GLU A 27 -14.96 26.94 -1.62
CA GLU A 27 -16.18 26.20 -1.89
C GLU A 27 -16.20 24.87 -1.12
N TRP A 28 -17.40 24.45 -0.73
CA TRP A 28 -17.61 23.09 -0.25
C TRP A 28 -17.77 22.14 -1.42
N ARG A 29 -16.95 21.08 -1.45
CA ARG A 29 -17.06 20.02 -2.45
C ARG A 29 -17.17 18.67 -1.76
N SER A 30 -17.94 17.79 -2.38
CA SER A 30 -18.04 16.39 -1.96
C SER A 30 -16.80 15.64 -2.46
N ALA A 31 -16.05 15.03 -1.55
CA ALA A 31 -14.87 14.24 -1.86
C ALA A 31 -14.87 12.92 -1.10
N TYR A 32 -14.22 11.91 -1.67
CA TYR A 32 -13.91 10.67 -0.97
C TYR A 32 -12.62 10.88 -0.18
N LEU A 33 -12.70 10.82 1.15
CA LEU A 33 -11.50 10.79 1.96
C LEU A 33 -10.93 9.37 2.00
N ILE A 34 -9.62 9.30 1.76
CA ILE A 34 -8.86 8.09 1.98
C ILE A 34 -8.45 8.10 3.46
N PRO A 35 -8.84 7.10 4.25
CA PRO A 35 -8.42 7.03 5.65
C PRO A 35 -6.89 6.89 5.73
N PRO A 36 -6.23 7.45 6.77
CA PRO A 36 -4.77 7.48 6.85
C PRO A 36 -4.15 6.08 6.81
N GLU A 37 -4.85 5.06 7.30
CA GLU A 37 -4.43 3.66 7.24
C GLU A 37 -4.38 3.11 5.80
N ALA A 38 -5.14 3.71 4.87
CA ALA A 38 -5.19 3.33 3.47
C ALA A 38 -4.28 4.19 2.56
N ALA A 39 -3.61 5.22 3.11
CA ALA A 39 -2.75 6.11 2.34
C ALA A 39 -1.61 5.36 1.62
N GLY A 40 -1.01 4.37 2.29
CA GLY A 40 0.06 3.56 1.70
C GLY A 40 -0.41 2.70 0.50
N TYR A 41 -1.64 2.18 0.54
CA TYR A 41 -2.21 1.42 -0.59
C TYR A 41 -2.49 2.30 -1.80
N VAL A 42 -2.95 3.53 -1.57
CA VAL A 42 -3.18 4.50 -2.64
C VAL A 42 -1.86 4.98 -3.22
N ASP A 43 -0.83 5.19 -2.40
CA ASP A 43 0.51 5.54 -2.87
C ASP A 43 1.10 4.45 -3.78
N ILE A 44 0.96 3.17 -3.39
CA ILE A 44 1.33 2.01 -4.22
C ILE A 44 0.53 1.98 -5.54
N LEU A 45 -0.77 2.30 -5.50
CA LEU A 45 -1.64 2.29 -6.67
C LEU A 45 -1.35 3.44 -7.65
N VAL A 46 -1.03 4.62 -7.14
CA VAL A 46 -0.87 5.86 -7.94
C VAL A 46 0.55 6.00 -8.46
N ASN A 47 1.55 5.73 -7.61
CA ASN A 47 2.96 5.95 -7.96
C ASN A 47 3.68 4.66 -8.39
N GLY A 48 3.01 3.52 -8.30
CA GLY A 48 3.62 2.21 -8.51
C GLY A 48 4.53 1.85 -7.33
N GLY A 49 4.15 0.81 -6.58
CA GLY A 49 4.87 0.43 -5.38
C GLY A 49 4.75 -1.05 -5.02
N PHE A 50 5.35 -1.42 -3.91
CA PHE A 50 5.43 -2.78 -3.43
C PHE A 50 4.39 -3.01 -2.32
N SER A 51 3.52 -4.00 -2.47
CA SER A 51 2.58 -4.40 -1.40
C SER A 51 3.31 -5.29 -0.38
N PRO A 52 3.44 -4.86 0.89
CA PRO A 52 4.07 -5.67 1.94
C PRO A 52 3.34 -7.00 2.18
N GLU A 53 2.01 -6.99 2.04
CA GLU A 53 1.18 -8.18 2.20
C GLU A 53 1.44 -9.19 1.07
N ALA A 54 1.47 -8.73 -0.18
CA ALA A 54 1.76 -9.58 -1.33
C ALA A 54 3.16 -10.19 -1.24
N PHE A 55 4.14 -9.41 -0.76
CA PHE A 55 5.47 -9.91 -0.49
C PHE A 55 5.49 -10.96 0.62
N GLY A 56 4.78 -10.73 1.72
CA GLY A 56 4.67 -11.69 2.81
C GLY A 56 4.14 -13.04 2.34
N ILE A 57 3.10 -13.04 1.50
CA ILE A 57 2.55 -14.25 0.88
C ILE A 57 3.59 -14.93 -0.01
N GLY A 58 4.30 -14.15 -0.85
CA GLY A 58 5.33 -14.68 -1.73
C GLY A 58 6.49 -15.34 -0.97
N VAL A 59 7.02 -14.66 0.05
CA VAL A 59 8.11 -15.17 0.90
C VAL A 59 7.69 -16.42 1.65
N ALA A 60 6.51 -16.42 2.28
CA ALA A 60 5.99 -17.57 3.00
C ALA A 60 5.81 -18.79 2.07
N GLY A 61 5.31 -18.57 0.85
CA GLY A 61 5.18 -19.62 -0.15
C GLY A 61 6.53 -20.23 -0.55
N VAL A 62 7.52 -19.39 -0.87
CA VAL A 62 8.86 -19.86 -1.26
C VAL A 62 9.54 -20.63 -0.12
N LEU A 63 9.50 -20.10 1.10
CA LEU A 63 10.09 -20.75 2.27
C LEU A 63 9.36 -22.06 2.60
N GLY A 64 8.04 -22.12 2.43
CA GLY A 64 7.25 -23.33 2.65
C GLY A 64 7.63 -24.45 1.68
N VAL A 65 7.76 -24.14 0.38
CA VAL A 65 8.20 -25.11 -0.63
C VAL A 65 9.63 -25.58 -0.34
N PHE A 66 10.53 -24.66 0.00
CA PHE A 66 11.90 -24.98 0.36
C PHE A 66 11.99 -25.93 1.56
N ALA A 67 11.30 -25.61 2.66
CA ALA A 67 11.28 -26.45 3.86
C ALA A 67 10.71 -27.84 3.57
N THR A 68 9.63 -27.92 2.79
CA THR A 68 9.02 -29.19 2.39
C THR A 68 10.02 -30.06 1.59
N GLY A 69 10.70 -29.46 0.60
CA GLY A 69 11.72 -30.16 -0.18
C GLY A 69 12.88 -30.67 0.67
N LEU A 70 13.33 -29.86 1.65
CA LEU A 70 14.38 -30.24 2.60
C LEU A 70 13.98 -31.46 3.44
N ILE A 71 12.76 -31.45 3.99
CA ILE A 71 12.24 -32.56 4.81
C ILE A 71 12.17 -33.85 3.99
N VAL A 72 11.59 -33.77 2.79
CA VAL A 72 11.47 -34.94 1.89
C VAL A 72 12.85 -35.49 1.52
N GLY A 73 13.79 -34.61 1.14
CA GLY A 73 15.16 -34.99 0.84
C GLY A 73 15.88 -35.64 2.02
N TRP A 74 15.65 -35.13 3.23
CA TRP A 74 16.23 -35.70 4.45
C TRP A 74 15.69 -37.10 4.73
N PHE A 75 14.37 -37.31 4.69
CA PHE A 75 13.79 -38.65 4.85
C PHE A 75 14.30 -39.63 3.79
N ALA A 76 14.38 -39.21 2.53
CA ALA A 76 14.93 -40.04 1.46
C ALA A 76 16.41 -40.41 1.69
N SER A 77 17.21 -39.53 2.29
CA SER A 77 18.60 -39.79 2.67
C SER A 77 18.71 -40.80 3.81
N LEU A 78 17.86 -40.68 4.84
CA LEU A 78 17.80 -41.63 5.95
C LEU A 78 17.42 -43.04 5.47
N LEU A 79 16.39 -43.14 4.61
CA LEU A 79 15.96 -44.42 4.05
C LEU A 79 17.06 -45.08 3.20
N ARG A 80 17.86 -44.28 2.46
CA ARG A 80 19.02 -44.81 1.71
C ARG A 80 20.13 -45.34 2.60
N LYS A 81 20.31 -44.76 3.79
CA LYS A 81 21.35 -45.20 4.75
C LYS A 81 20.91 -46.39 5.60
N ALA A 82 19.61 -46.65 5.69
CA ALA A 82 19.05 -47.78 6.43
C ALA A 82 18.99 -49.09 5.61
N LYS A 83 19.25 -49.02 4.31
CA LYS A 83 19.42 -50.16 3.41
C LYS A 83 20.89 -50.52 3.26
#